data_AF-A0AAW4BIH3-F1
#
_entry.id   AF-A0AAW4BIH3-F1
#
_cell.length_a   1.000
_cell.length_b   1.000
_cell.length_c   1.000
_cell.angle_alpha   90.00
_cell.angle_beta   90.00
_cell.angle_gamma   90.00
#
_symmetry.space_group_name_H-M   'P 1'
#
loop_
_entity.id
_entity.type
_entity.pdbx_description
1 polymer ?
#
loop_
_entity_poly.entity_id
_entity_poly.type
_entity_poly.pdbx_seq_one_letter_code
_entity_poly.pdbx_strand_id
1 'polypeptide(L)'
;GGEIGMDGRKGMGREDNRKCMIWDESEQDLDFKAFIQWLIELRKNHPHWNEPSLNWHTVEHPSVLAYSRGEQTFFINNSDSAISFMWQEQPMHLTAFGFNILGLGTA
;
A
#
# COMPACT_ATOMS: atom_id res chain seq x y z
N GLY A 1 13.40 -9.67 -3.87
CA GLY A 1 13.09 -10.50 -2.71
C GLY A 1 11.78 -10.10 -2.05
N GLY A 2 11.64 -8.86 -1.58
CA GLY A 2 10.41 -8.43 -0.88
C GLY A 2 9.15 -8.63 -1.73
N GLU A 3 9.22 -8.32 -3.02
CA GLU A 3 8.14 -8.46 -3.99
C GLU A 3 7.66 -9.90 -4.24
N ILE A 4 8.44 -10.90 -3.83
CA ILE A 4 8.08 -12.32 -3.92
C ILE A 4 7.82 -12.95 -2.54
N GLY A 5 7.67 -12.11 -1.51
CA GLY A 5 7.38 -12.57 -0.14
C GLY A 5 8.57 -13.14 0.62
N MET A 6 9.82 -12.86 0.22
CA MET A 6 10.98 -13.34 0.98
C MET A 6 11.00 -12.77 2.41
N ASP A 7 11.18 -13.66 3.37
CA ASP A 7 11.34 -13.32 4.77
C ASP A 7 12.82 -13.07 5.16
N GLY A 8 13.02 -12.58 6.38
CA GLY A 8 14.36 -12.48 6.94
C GLY A 8 14.39 -11.69 8.23
N ARG A 9 14.92 -12.29 9.30
CA ARG A 9 15.16 -11.60 10.58
C ARG A 9 16.61 -11.19 10.69
N LYS A 10 16.85 -9.92 11.00
CA LYS A 10 18.19 -9.45 11.40
C LYS A 10 18.35 -9.61 12.91
N GLY A 11 19.50 -10.09 13.36
CA GLY A 11 19.83 -10.23 14.79
C GLY A 11 21.32 -10.43 15.02
N MET A 12 21.75 -10.49 16.28
CA MET A 12 23.14 -10.81 16.62
C MET A 12 23.52 -12.18 16.04
N GLY A 13 24.40 -12.20 15.04
CA GLY A 13 24.81 -13.41 14.34
C GLY A 13 23.80 -13.95 13.31
N ARG A 14 22.74 -13.21 12.96
CA ARG A 14 21.76 -13.58 11.92
C ARG A 14 21.59 -12.45 10.91
N GLU A 15 21.93 -12.73 9.66
CA GLU A 15 21.78 -11.81 8.52
C GLU A 15 20.77 -12.37 7.50
N ASP A 16 19.68 -12.97 8.00
CA ASP A 16 18.68 -13.67 7.17
C ASP A 16 17.92 -12.73 6.22
N ASN A 17 17.94 -11.41 6.46
CA ASN A 17 17.42 -10.42 5.52
C ASN A 17 18.33 -10.18 4.30
N ARG A 18 19.46 -10.92 4.19
CA ARG A 18 20.39 -10.91 3.07
C ARG A 18 20.53 -12.28 2.40
N LYS A 19 19.55 -13.18 2.57
CA LYS A 19 19.48 -14.47 1.87
C LYS A 19 19.57 -14.27 0.36
N CYS A 20 20.10 -15.28 -0.34
CA CYS A 20 20.09 -15.33 -1.80
C CYS A 20 18.65 -15.29 -2.32
N MET A 21 18.47 -14.64 -3.48
CA MET A 21 17.18 -14.59 -4.17
C MET A 21 16.71 -16.00 -4.55
N ILE A 22 15.43 -16.28 -4.29
CA ILE A 22 14.77 -17.49 -4.77
C ILE A 22 14.38 -17.28 -6.23
N TRP A 23 15.00 -18.05 -7.13
CA TRP A 23 14.74 -17.95 -8.58
C TRP A 23 13.71 -18.96 -9.08
N ASP A 24 13.42 -20.02 -8.32
CA ASP A 24 12.33 -20.93 -8.62
C ASP A 24 10.99 -20.22 -8.37
N GLU A 25 10.22 -19.98 -9.42
CA GLU A 25 8.94 -19.27 -9.32
C GLU A 25 7.90 -20.05 -8.51
N SER A 26 8.01 -21.37 -8.40
CA SER A 26 7.11 -22.19 -7.60
C SER A 26 7.26 -21.97 -6.09
N GLU A 27 8.37 -21.34 -5.67
CA GLU A 27 8.65 -20.96 -4.28
C GLU A 27 8.36 -19.46 -4.00
N GLN A 28 7.77 -18.74 -4.97
CA GLN A 28 7.46 -17.30 -4.83
C GLN A 28 5.99 -17.08 -4.49
N ASP A 29 5.71 -16.01 -3.73
CA ASP A 29 4.34 -15.50 -3.59
C ASP A 29 3.95 -14.71 -4.85
N LEU A 30 3.30 -15.39 -5.80
CA LEU A 30 2.94 -14.81 -7.09
C LEU A 30 1.78 -13.81 -7.01
N ASP A 31 0.88 -13.96 -6.03
CA ASP A 31 -0.22 -13.03 -5.81
C ASP A 31 0.32 -11.71 -5.26
N PHE A 32 1.24 -11.77 -4.29
CA PHE A 32 1.90 -10.58 -3.77
C PHE A 32 2.75 -9.89 -4.85
N LYS A 33 3.47 -10.65 -5.66
CA LYS A 33 4.23 -10.13 -6.81
C LYS A 33 3.32 -9.39 -7.79
N ALA A 34 2.18 -9.98 -8.16
CA ALA A 34 1.21 -9.37 -9.04
C ALA A 34 0.63 -8.07 -8.45
N PHE A 35 0.33 -8.06 -7.14
CA PHE A 35 -0.12 -6.86 -6.44
C PHE A 35 0.93 -5.74 -6.46
N ILE A 36 2.20 -6.05 -6.18
CA ILE A 36 3.30 -5.06 -6.25
C ILE A 36 3.48 -4.53 -7.67
N GLN A 37 3.40 -5.40 -8.69
CA GLN A 37 3.45 -4.98 -10.10
C GLN A 37 2.29 -4.05 -10.45
N TRP A 38 1.08 -4.37 -10.01
CA TRP A 38 -0.09 -3.52 -10.20
C TRP A 38 0.11 -2.14 -9.55
N LEU A 39 0.65 -2.05 -8.33
CA LEU A 39 1.00 -0.77 -7.70
C LEU A 39 2.04 0.03 -8.50
N ILE A 40 3.05 -0.64 -9.07
CA ILE A 40 4.07 -0.01 -9.91
C ILE A 40 3.45 0.57 -11.18
N GLU A 41 2.59 -0.19 -11.85
CA GLU A 41 1.89 0.28 -13.06
C GLU A 41 0.94 1.44 -12.73
N LEU A 42 0.25 1.37 -11.59
CA LEU A 42 -0.58 2.47 -11.10
C LEU A 42 0.24 3.75 -10.93
N ARG A 43 1.42 3.68 -10.29
CA ARG A 43 2.34 4.83 -10.16
C ARG A 43 2.85 5.35 -11.50
N LYS A 44 3.16 4.46 -12.46
CA LYS A 44 3.63 4.86 -13.81
C LYS A 44 2.55 5.61 -14.59
N ASN A 45 1.30 5.17 -14.47
CA ASN A 45 0.15 5.77 -15.13
C ASN A 45 -0.29 7.10 -14.50
N HIS A 46 0.23 7.45 -13.33
CA HIS A 46 -0.07 8.69 -12.62
C HIS A 46 1.24 9.44 -12.27
N PRO A 47 1.92 10.09 -13.25
CA PRO A 47 3.24 10.69 -13.04
C PRO A 47 3.30 11.74 -11.92
N HIS A 48 2.21 12.46 -11.67
CA HIS A 48 2.09 13.44 -10.58
C HIS A 48 2.20 12.80 -9.19
N TRP A 49 2.01 11.47 -9.06
CA TRP A 49 2.37 10.71 -7.86
C TRP A 49 3.88 10.56 -7.67
N ASN A 50 4.71 11.25 -8.43
CA ASN A 50 6.15 11.34 -8.17
C ASN A 50 6.59 12.77 -7.86
N GLU A 51 5.66 13.71 -7.84
CA GLU A 51 5.95 15.08 -7.43
C GLU A 51 6.27 15.14 -5.93
N PRO A 52 7.14 16.07 -5.50
CA PRO A 52 7.49 16.21 -4.08
C PRO A 52 6.35 16.78 -3.22
N SER A 53 5.22 17.13 -3.83
CA SER A 53 4.03 17.64 -3.16
C SER A 53 3.18 16.51 -2.56
N LEU A 54 2.80 16.67 -1.29
CA LEU A 54 1.91 15.76 -0.57
C LEU A 54 1.16 16.56 0.50
N ASN A 55 -0.17 16.40 0.55
CA ASN A 55 -1.01 17.05 1.56
C ASN A 55 -1.58 15.99 2.51
N TRP A 56 -1.38 16.17 3.81
CA TRP A 56 -1.94 15.29 4.83
C TRP A 56 -3.36 15.72 5.18
N HIS A 57 -4.24 14.73 5.38
CA HIS A 57 -5.62 14.96 5.79
C HIS A 57 -5.88 14.36 7.16
N THR A 58 -6.56 15.10 8.03
CA THR A 58 -7.06 14.56 9.28
C THR A 58 -8.38 13.83 9.01
N VAL A 59 -8.45 12.57 9.44
CA VAL A 59 -9.69 11.78 9.45
C VAL A 59 -10.03 11.50 10.92
N GLU A 60 -11.32 11.61 11.27
CA GLU A 60 -11.83 11.30 12.62
C GLU A 60 -11.87 9.79 12.89
N HIS A 61 -10.76 9.10 12.63
CA HIS A 61 -10.57 7.69 12.94
C HIS A 61 -9.07 7.41 13.18
N PRO A 62 -8.68 6.89 14.36
CA PRO A 62 -7.28 6.80 14.77
C PRO A 62 -6.43 5.86 13.91
N SER A 63 -7.07 4.88 13.25
CA SER A 63 -6.39 3.91 12.39
C SER A 63 -6.38 4.28 10.91
N VAL A 64 -6.95 5.43 10.51
CA VAL A 64 -6.96 5.87 9.11
C VAL A 64 -5.81 6.83 8.86
N LEU A 65 -4.94 6.48 7.92
CA LEU A 65 -4.00 7.42 7.32
C LEU A 65 -4.62 7.97 6.03
N ALA A 66 -4.70 9.29 5.91
CA ALA A 66 -5.18 9.94 4.70
C ALA A 66 -4.21 11.01 4.19
N TYR A 67 -3.95 11.00 2.88
CA TYR A 67 -3.15 12.02 2.21
C TYR A 67 -3.56 12.14 0.75
N SER A 68 -3.25 13.27 0.12
CA SER A 68 -3.47 13.46 -1.31
C SER A 68 -2.18 13.78 -2.07
N ARG A 69 -2.16 13.36 -3.33
CA ARG A 69 -1.13 13.70 -4.31
C ARG A 69 -1.83 14.11 -5.61
N GLY A 70 -1.67 15.38 -5.99
CA GLY A 70 -2.55 15.99 -7.00
C GLY A 70 -4.01 15.88 -6.59
N GLU A 71 -4.85 15.40 -7.50
CA GLU A 71 -6.30 15.27 -7.31
C GLU A 71 -6.74 13.96 -6.61
N GLN A 72 -5.82 13.01 -6.38
CA GLN A 72 -6.17 11.74 -5.73
C GLN A 72 -5.93 11.79 -4.24
N THR A 73 -6.90 11.24 -3.49
CA THR A 73 -6.83 11.07 -2.05
C THR A 73 -6.72 9.59 -1.71
N PHE A 74 -5.69 9.23 -0.96
CA PHE A 74 -5.40 7.90 -0.49
C PHE A 74 -5.92 7.75 0.94
N PHE A 75 -6.61 6.65 1.20
CA PHE A 75 -7.00 6.23 2.54
C PHE A 75 -6.40 4.86 2.82
N ILE A 76 -5.71 4.69 3.94
CA ILE A 76 -5.09 3.43 4.34
C ILE A 76 -5.59 3.08 5.74
N ASN A 77 -6.13 1.87 5.88
CA ASN A 77 -6.47 1.31 7.17
C ASN A 77 -5.25 0.64 7.79
N ASN A 78 -4.80 1.14 8.94
CA ASN A 78 -3.70 0.58 9.71
C ASN A 78 -4.18 -0.27 10.92
N SER A 79 -5.34 -0.90 10.81
CA SER A 79 -5.82 -1.92 11.75
C SER A 79 -6.08 -3.27 11.06
N ASP A 80 -6.11 -4.31 11.87
CA ASP A 80 -6.48 -5.68 11.51
C ASP A 80 -8.00 -5.92 11.46
N SER A 81 -8.79 -4.85 11.59
CA SER A 81 -10.24 -4.87 11.59
C SER A 81 -10.79 -4.00 10.46
N ALA A 82 -11.96 -4.35 9.92
CA ALA A 82 -12.66 -3.47 8.99
C ALA A 82 -13.13 -2.20 9.71
N ILE A 83 -13.05 -1.06 9.04
CA ILE A 83 -13.37 0.24 9.61
C ILE A 83 -14.32 1.02 8.72
N SER A 84 -15.10 1.88 9.35
CA SER A 84 -15.97 2.84 8.68
C SER A 84 -15.72 4.22 9.27
N PHE A 85 -15.66 5.23 8.42
CA PHE A 85 -15.42 6.62 8.82
C PHE A 85 -16.14 7.56 7.84
N MET A 86 -16.31 8.82 8.24
CA MET A 86 -16.89 9.85 7.38
C MET A 86 -15.78 10.65 6.70
N TRP A 87 -15.91 10.89 5.40
CA TRP A 87 -15.06 11.79 4.64
C TRP A 87 -15.94 12.74 3.83
N GLN A 88 -15.90 14.05 4.16
CA GLN A 88 -16.71 15.06 3.47
C GLN A 88 -18.21 14.67 3.40
N GLU A 89 -18.77 14.26 4.54
CA GLU A 89 -20.16 13.78 4.65
C GLU A 89 -20.48 12.49 3.86
N GLN A 90 -19.47 11.81 3.30
CA GLN A 90 -19.63 10.51 2.64
C GLN A 90 -19.12 9.37 3.54
N PRO A 91 -19.91 8.30 3.73
CA PRO A 91 -19.45 7.13 4.46
C PRO A 91 -18.43 6.36 3.64
N MET A 92 -17.27 6.13 4.22
CA MET A 92 -16.19 5.32 3.65
C MET A 92 -16.08 4.00 4.40
N HIS A 93 -15.73 2.94 3.69
CA HIS A 93 -15.48 1.62 4.27
C HIS A 93 -14.15 1.07 3.76
N LEU A 94 -13.32 0.58 4.68
CA LEU A 94 -12.05 -0.08 4.37
C LEU A 94 -11.99 -1.44 5.07
N THR A 95 -11.54 -2.46 4.36
CA THR A 95 -11.24 -3.77 4.95
C THR A 95 -10.04 -3.69 5.89
N ALA A 96 -9.83 -4.72 6.71
CA ALA A 96 -8.60 -4.88 7.49
C ALA A 96 -7.36 -4.73 6.60
N PHE A 97 -6.40 -3.89 7.00
CA PHE A 97 -5.21 -3.51 6.23
C PHE A 97 -5.48 -3.03 4.78
N GLY A 98 -6.72 -2.67 4.48
CA GLY A 98 -7.15 -2.24 3.15
C GLY A 98 -6.81 -0.79 2.87
N PHE A 99 -6.95 -0.40 1.61
CA PHE A 99 -6.79 0.98 1.19
C PHE A 99 -7.84 1.34 0.11
N ASN A 100 -8.07 2.63 -0.07
CA ASN A 100 -8.89 3.16 -1.16
C ASN A 100 -8.21 4.40 -1.75
N ILE A 101 -8.36 4.60 -3.06
CA ILE A 101 -7.84 5.76 -3.77
C ILE A 101 -9.03 6.46 -4.44
N LEU A 102 -9.42 7.59 -3.88
CA LEU A 102 -10.50 8.42 -4.39
C LEU A 102 -9.98 9.29 -5.54
N GLY A 103 -10.81 9.49 -6.57
CA GLY A 103 -10.44 10.29 -7.74
C GLY A 103 -9.53 9.55 -8.73
N LEU A 104 -9.37 8.24 -8.57
CA LEU A 104 -8.77 7.38 -9.59
C LEU A 104 -9.77 7.24 -10.74
N GLY A 105 -9.46 7.79 -11.91
CA GLY A 105 -10.27 7.53 -13.10
C GLY A 105 -10.26 6.04 -13.42
N THR A 106 -11.41 5.50 -13.87
CA THR A 106 -11.41 4.18 -14.51
C THR A 106 -10.59 4.29 -15.80
N ALA A 107 -9.52 3.51 -15.89
CA ALA A 107 -8.80 3.31 -17.15
C ALA A 107 -9.74 2.79 -18.25
#